data_AF-A0A6J5F7Q8-F1
#
_entry.id   AF-A0A6J5F7Q8-F1
#
_cell.length_a   1.000
_cell.length_b   1.000
_cell.length_c   1.000
_cell.angle_alpha   90.00
_cell.angle_beta   90.00
_cell.angle_gamma   90.00
#
_symmetry.space_group_name_H-M   'P 1'
#
loop_
_entity.id
_entity.type
_entity.pdbx_description
1 polymer ?
#
loop_
_entity_poly.entity_id
_entity_poly.type
_entity_poly.pdbx_seq_one_letter_code
_entity_poly.pdbx_strand_id
1 'polypeptide(L)'
;MSWDAFAESVTEAQKLAQPEDFDFLYRIGESYATLRRYAPEFLDVLKLRAAPAAKNVLDAIEVLRGMNSDNARKVPADAPTDFIKPRWQKLVMTDAGIDRRYYELCALSELKNALRSGDIWVQGSLQFKDFEDYLVPQEKFASLKLSAELPLAVATDCDQYLHDRLTLLETQLATINRMALANDLPDAIITESGLKITPLDAAVPETAQELIDQTAMILPHVKITELMLEVDEWTGFTRHWFCRIKAEKVKFEADENAWPRDEEDTDATNDAGTGHYQGSEAAALSA
;
A
#
# COMPACT_ATOMS: atom_id res chain seq x y z
N MET A 1 -35.71 7.27 14.97
CA MET A 1 -35.23 6.53 16.15
C MET A 1 -35.32 7.44 17.36
N SER A 2 -35.79 6.96 18.51
CA SER A 2 -35.70 7.71 19.77
C SER A 2 -34.24 7.77 20.22
N TRP A 3 -33.91 8.79 21.03
CA TRP A 3 -32.57 8.94 21.60
C TRP A 3 -32.15 7.71 22.42
N ASP A 4 -33.09 7.08 23.12
CA ASP A 4 -32.84 5.88 23.92
C ASP A 4 -32.46 4.67 23.05
N ALA A 5 -33.13 4.49 21.91
CA ALA A 5 -32.80 3.41 20.97
C ALA A 5 -31.42 3.60 20.31
N PHE A 6 -31.00 4.85 20.10
CA PHE A 6 -29.66 5.16 19.62
C PHE A 6 -28.60 4.88 20.69
N ALA A 7 -28.86 5.27 21.95
CA ALA A 7 -27.94 5.00 23.06
C ALA A 7 -27.77 3.49 23.32
N GLU A 8 -28.85 2.71 23.22
CA GLU A 8 -28.79 1.24 23.28
C GLU A 8 -27.98 0.66 22.12
N SER A 9 -28.21 1.12 20.89
CA SER A 9 -27.45 0.68 19.71
C SER A 9 -25.96 1.00 19.80
N VAL A 10 -25.58 2.17 20.32
CA VAL A 10 -24.16 2.53 20.55
C VAL A 10 -23.55 1.63 21.63
N THR A 11 -24.30 1.31 22.68
CA THR A 11 -23.82 0.43 23.77
C THR A 11 -23.66 -1.02 23.28
N GLU A 12 -24.58 -1.51 22.43
CA GLU A 12 -24.45 -2.82 21.79
C GLU A 12 -23.32 -2.87 20.78
N ALA A 13 -23.17 -1.83 19.94
CA ALA A 13 -22.06 -1.72 19.01
C ALA A 13 -20.71 -1.67 19.74
N GLN A 14 -20.65 -1.03 20.91
CA GLN A 14 -19.43 -0.99 21.73
C GLN A 14 -19.14 -2.31 22.45
N LYS A 15 -20.17 -3.15 22.73
CA LYS A 15 -19.98 -4.54 23.19
C LYS A 15 -19.52 -5.48 22.07
N LEU A 16 -19.95 -5.21 20.83
CA LEU A 16 -19.55 -5.97 19.64
C LEU A 16 -18.20 -5.51 19.09
N ALA A 17 -17.83 -4.24 19.32
CA ALA A 17 -16.51 -3.72 19.05
C ALA A 17 -15.51 -4.46 19.94
N GLN A 18 -14.52 -5.10 19.31
CA GLN A 18 -13.47 -5.79 20.04
C GLN A 18 -12.71 -4.79 20.92
N PRO A 19 -12.35 -5.15 22.17
CA PRO A 19 -11.52 -4.29 23.02
C PRO A 19 -10.23 -3.87 22.31
N GLU A 20 -9.71 -2.68 22.62
CA GLU A 20 -8.41 -2.21 22.08
C GLU A 20 -7.26 -3.18 22.40
N ASP A 21 -7.38 -3.95 23.49
CA ASP A 21 -6.43 -4.98 23.93
C ASP A 21 -6.63 -6.36 23.25
N PHE A 22 -7.55 -6.50 22.29
CA PHE A 22 -7.79 -7.77 21.62
C PHE A 22 -6.61 -8.15 20.72
N ASP A 23 -5.74 -9.02 21.24
CA ASP A 23 -4.57 -9.46 20.51
C ASP A 23 -4.82 -10.78 19.77
N PHE A 24 -4.78 -10.78 18.44
CA PHE A 24 -4.90 -12.00 17.62
C PHE A 24 -3.80 -13.04 17.85
N LEU A 25 -2.71 -12.69 18.56
CA LEU A 25 -1.57 -13.58 18.81
C LEU A 25 -1.96 -14.90 19.51
N TYR A 26 -2.98 -14.92 20.37
CA TYR A 26 -3.42 -16.17 21.00
C TYR A 26 -3.97 -17.19 19.97
N ARG A 27 -4.55 -16.71 18.86
CA ARG A 27 -5.05 -17.58 17.77
C ARG A 27 -3.94 -18.20 16.94
N ILE A 28 -2.77 -17.54 16.88
CA ILE A 28 -1.61 -18.07 16.16
C ILE A 28 -1.12 -19.37 16.82
N GLY A 29 -1.36 -19.54 18.12
CA GLY A 29 -1.11 -20.79 18.83
C GLY A 29 -1.81 -22.01 18.20
N GLU A 30 -2.96 -21.84 17.55
CA GLU A 30 -3.69 -22.94 16.88
C GLU A 30 -2.92 -23.47 15.66
N SER A 31 -2.16 -22.62 14.99
CA SER A 31 -1.34 -22.99 13.82
C SER A 31 0.02 -23.57 14.19
N TYR A 32 0.38 -23.61 15.49
CA TYR A 32 1.68 -24.08 15.97
C TYR A 32 2.00 -25.49 15.49
N ALA A 33 1.04 -26.42 15.51
CA ALA A 33 1.26 -27.81 15.11
C ALA A 33 1.68 -27.91 13.63
N THR A 34 1.05 -27.12 12.75
CA THR A 34 1.40 -27.05 11.34
C THR A 34 2.80 -26.49 11.14
N LEU A 35 3.12 -25.40 11.86
CA LEU A 35 4.40 -24.71 11.79
C LEU A 35 5.56 -25.60 12.29
N ARG A 36 5.33 -26.31 13.38
CA ARG A 36 6.29 -27.23 14.00
C ARG A 36 6.66 -28.41 13.10
N ARG A 37 5.81 -28.80 12.15
CA ARG A 37 6.07 -29.93 11.24
C ARG A 37 7.22 -29.64 10.26
N TYR A 38 7.38 -28.39 9.85
CA TYR A 38 8.42 -28.01 8.87
C TYR A 38 9.51 -27.13 9.47
N ALA A 39 9.27 -26.44 10.60
CA ALA A 39 10.25 -25.55 11.21
C ALA A 39 11.62 -26.20 11.50
N PRO A 40 11.72 -27.43 12.03
CA PRO A 40 13.01 -28.07 12.28
C PRO A 40 13.84 -28.28 11.00
N GLU A 41 13.25 -28.89 9.98
CA GLU A 41 13.88 -29.13 8.67
C GLU A 41 14.26 -27.81 7.99
N PHE A 42 13.38 -26.81 8.05
CA PHE A 42 13.62 -25.49 7.49
C PHE A 42 14.82 -24.80 8.14
N LEU A 43 14.90 -24.82 9.48
CA LEU A 43 16.02 -24.23 10.20
C LEU A 43 17.32 -25.00 9.96
N ASP A 44 17.25 -26.33 9.79
CA ASP A 44 18.43 -27.16 9.54
C ASP A 44 19.09 -26.87 8.18
N VAL A 45 18.27 -26.76 7.13
CA VAL A 45 18.75 -26.50 5.76
C VAL A 45 19.32 -25.09 5.59
N LEU A 46 18.75 -24.10 6.30
CA LEU A 46 19.13 -22.70 6.11
C LEU A 46 20.41 -22.33 6.87
N LYS A 47 21.43 -21.94 6.10
CA LYS A 47 22.66 -21.33 6.62
C LYS A 47 22.44 -19.82 6.82
N LEU A 48 21.92 -19.48 8.00
CA LEU A 48 21.61 -18.11 8.39
C LEU A 48 22.88 -17.38 8.87
N ARG A 49 22.97 -16.10 8.50
CA ARG A 49 23.96 -15.13 9.01
C ARG A 49 23.20 -13.88 9.45
N ALA A 50 23.72 -13.19 10.46
CA ALA A 50 23.05 -12.03 11.04
C ALA A 50 24.00 -10.84 11.14
N ALA A 51 23.45 -9.65 10.90
CA ALA A 51 24.07 -8.39 11.22
C ALA A 51 24.19 -8.25 12.75
N PRO A 52 25.09 -7.39 13.26
CA PRO A 52 25.23 -7.16 14.70
C PRO A 52 23.91 -6.84 15.43
N ALA A 53 22.98 -6.16 14.76
CA ALA A 53 21.68 -5.80 15.31
C ALA A 53 20.72 -6.99 15.51
N ALA A 54 20.86 -8.07 14.72
CA ALA A 54 19.97 -9.23 14.77
C ALA A 54 20.61 -10.48 15.41
N LYS A 55 21.78 -10.34 16.05
CA LYS A 55 22.45 -11.45 16.75
C LYS A 55 21.55 -12.13 17.77
N ASN A 56 20.79 -11.38 18.55
CA ASN A 56 19.87 -11.93 19.56
C ASN A 56 18.80 -12.85 18.95
N VAL A 57 18.35 -12.56 17.72
CA VAL A 57 17.40 -13.43 16.99
C VAL A 57 18.11 -14.69 16.51
N LEU A 58 19.33 -14.57 15.97
CA LEU A 58 20.11 -15.72 15.52
C LEU A 58 20.43 -16.66 16.68
N ASP A 59 20.84 -16.13 17.83
CA ASP A 59 21.13 -16.92 19.03
C ASP A 59 19.88 -17.69 19.50
N ALA A 60 18.70 -17.06 19.43
CA ALA A 60 17.44 -17.73 19.71
C ALA A 60 17.14 -18.88 18.74
N ILE A 61 17.42 -18.69 17.46
CA ILE A 61 17.27 -19.73 16.44
C ILE A 61 18.25 -20.89 16.66
N GLU A 62 19.48 -20.63 17.11
CA GLU A 62 20.42 -21.69 17.46
C GLU A 62 20.00 -22.47 18.70
N VAL A 63 19.42 -21.81 19.71
CA VAL A 63 18.76 -22.50 20.83
C VAL A 63 17.62 -23.39 20.33
N LEU A 64 16.80 -22.89 19.40
CA LEU A 64 15.74 -23.70 18.79
C LEU A 64 16.30 -24.89 17.98
N ARG A 65 17.41 -24.71 17.27
CA ARG A 65 18.09 -25.79 16.53
C ARG A 65 18.53 -26.89 17.50
N GLY A 66 19.18 -26.53 18.60
CA GLY A 66 19.56 -27.48 19.66
C GLY A 66 18.36 -28.20 20.28
N MET A 67 17.30 -27.45 20.62
CA MET A 67 16.05 -28.03 21.14
C MET A 67 15.39 -28.99 20.15
N ASN A 68 15.50 -28.74 18.86
CA ASN A 68 14.96 -29.60 17.81
C ASN A 68 15.75 -30.91 17.68
N SER A 69 17.08 -30.83 17.72
CA SER A 69 17.97 -32.00 17.69
C SER A 69 17.78 -32.87 18.94
N ASP A 70 17.67 -32.27 20.12
CA ASP A 70 17.55 -32.99 21.40
C ASP A 70 16.11 -33.42 21.73
N ASN A 71 15.12 -33.03 20.90
CA ASN A 71 13.70 -33.14 21.20
C ASN A 71 13.31 -32.60 22.59
N ALA A 72 14.05 -31.59 23.07
CA ALA A 72 13.86 -31.01 24.39
C ALA A 72 12.47 -30.38 24.52
N ARG A 73 11.74 -30.70 25.59
CA ARG A 73 10.37 -30.21 25.81
C ARG A 73 10.29 -28.83 26.46
N LYS A 74 11.33 -28.41 27.17
CA LYS A 74 11.40 -27.13 27.87
C LYS A 74 12.44 -26.24 27.21
N VAL A 75 12.13 -24.94 27.15
CA VAL A 75 13.11 -23.93 26.77
C VAL A 75 14.12 -23.79 27.92
N PRO A 76 15.43 -23.78 27.64
CA PRO A 76 16.45 -23.51 28.64
C PRO A 76 16.25 -22.16 29.35
N ALA A 77 16.63 -22.06 30.62
CA ALA A 77 16.46 -20.82 31.40
C ALA A 77 17.41 -19.69 30.96
N ASP A 78 18.49 -20.05 30.27
CA ASP A 78 19.49 -19.18 29.65
C ASP A 78 19.12 -18.78 28.20
N ALA A 79 17.94 -19.16 27.72
CA ALA A 79 17.51 -18.80 26.38
C ALA A 79 17.40 -17.27 26.23
N PRO A 80 17.87 -16.69 25.11
CA PRO A 80 17.81 -15.25 24.89
C PRO A 80 16.36 -14.79 24.87
N THR A 81 16.06 -13.70 25.58
CA THR A 81 14.72 -13.09 25.63
C THR A 81 14.69 -11.66 25.12
N ASP A 82 15.87 -11.06 24.86
CA ASP A 82 16.01 -9.66 24.44
C ASP A 82 15.38 -9.36 23.06
N PHE A 83 15.20 -10.37 22.22
CA PHE A 83 14.53 -10.20 20.91
C PHE A 83 13.00 -10.16 21.01
N ILE A 84 12.42 -10.52 22.17
CA ILE A 84 10.98 -10.65 22.34
C ILE A 84 10.37 -9.25 22.49
N LYS A 85 9.53 -8.86 21.53
CA LYS A 85 8.79 -7.58 21.61
C LYS A 85 7.79 -7.58 22.78
N PRO A 86 7.46 -6.41 23.36
CA PRO A 86 6.52 -6.30 24.49
C PRO A 86 5.17 -6.99 24.28
N ARG A 87 4.70 -7.01 23.02
CA ARG A 87 3.46 -7.67 22.61
C ARG A 87 3.50 -9.21 22.78
N TRP A 88 4.65 -9.83 22.52
CA TRP A 88 4.86 -11.27 22.73
C TRP A 88 5.19 -11.62 24.17
N GLN A 89 5.75 -10.68 24.95
CA GLN A 89 6.24 -10.93 26.30
C GLN A 89 5.16 -11.51 27.23
N LYS A 90 3.92 -11.01 27.14
CA LYS A 90 2.76 -11.51 27.91
C LYS A 90 2.38 -12.97 27.62
N LEU A 91 2.71 -13.47 26.43
CA LEU A 91 2.38 -14.83 25.98
C LEU A 91 3.56 -15.79 26.15
N VAL A 92 4.79 -15.28 26.02
CA VAL A 92 6.01 -16.08 26.11
C VAL A 92 6.44 -16.28 27.55
N MET A 93 6.33 -15.25 28.40
CA MET A 93 6.67 -15.32 29.81
C MET A 93 5.42 -15.67 30.62
N THR A 94 5.41 -16.86 31.23
CA THR A 94 4.35 -17.32 32.13
C THR A 94 4.90 -17.54 33.53
N ASP A 95 4.05 -17.61 34.55
CA ASP A 95 4.46 -17.84 35.94
C ASP A 95 5.22 -19.16 36.15
N ALA A 96 5.06 -20.12 35.22
CA ALA A 96 5.74 -21.42 35.22
C ALA A 96 7.05 -21.44 34.40
N GLY A 97 7.45 -20.32 33.81
CA GLY A 97 8.61 -20.18 32.94
C GLY A 97 8.24 -19.80 31.50
N ILE A 98 9.15 -20.06 30.57
CA ILE A 98 8.98 -19.71 29.14
C ILE A 98 8.06 -20.75 28.46
N ASP A 99 6.93 -20.31 27.89
CA ASP A 99 6.09 -21.19 27.05
C ASP A 99 6.81 -21.43 25.71
N ARG A 100 7.23 -22.68 25.52
CA ARG A 100 7.92 -23.15 24.32
C ARG A 100 7.19 -22.78 23.02
N ARG A 101 5.87 -22.94 22.97
CA ARG A 101 5.09 -22.76 21.74
C ARG A 101 5.14 -21.31 21.30
N TYR A 102 4.92 -20.39 22.24
CA TYR A 102 4.95 -18.96 21.97
C TYR A 102 6.39 -18.47 21.74
N TYR A 103 7.38 -19.05 22.42
CA TYR A 103 8.79 -18.75 22.17
C TYR A 103 9.20 -19.13 20.73
N GLU A 104 8.86 -20.34 20.27
CA GLU A 104 9.12 -20.78 18.89
C GLU A 104 8.40 -19.90 17.85
N LEU A 105 7.12 -19.59 18.07
CA LEU A 105 6.36 -18.71 17.18
C LEU A 105 6.95 -17.29 17.14
N CYS A 106 7.37 -16.76 18.29
CA CYS A 106 7.99 -15.45 18.40
C CYS A 106 9.32 -15.43 17.63
N ALA A 107 10.20 -16.39 17.87
CA ALA A 107 11.49 -16.49 17.20
C ALA A 107 11.35 -16.62 15.68
N LEU A 108 10.40 -17.43 15.20
CA LEU A 108 10.16 -17.59 13.76
C LEU A 108 9.50 -16.34 13.13
N SER A 109 8.63 -15.65 13.87
CA SER A 109 8.08 -14.36 13.44
C SER A 109 9.16 -13.28 13.34
N GLU A 110 10.05 -13.19 14.31
CA GLU A 110 11.16 -12.24 14.28
C GLU A 110 12.21 -12.62 13.23
N LEU A 111 12.49 -13.90 13.01
CA LEU A 111 13.31 -14.37 11.89
C LEU A 111 12.74 -13.93 10.54
N LYS A 112 11.42 -14.10 10.33
CA LYS A 112 10.74 -13.61 9.11
C LYS A 112 10.92 -12.10 8.95
N ASN A 113 10.79 -11.34 10.03
CA ASN A 113 10.96 -9.89 9.98
C ASN A 113 12.41 -9.49 9.67
N ALA A 114 13.38 -10.16 10.28
CA ALA A 114 14.81 -9.92 10.07
C ALA A 114 15.28 -10.31 8.66
N LEU A 115 14.72 -11.38 8.08
CA LEU A 115 14.93 -11.73 6.67
C LEU A 115 14.33 -10.67 5.72
N ARG A 116 13.22 -10.05 6.10
CA ARG A 116 12.57 -9.00 5.31
C ARG A 116 13.29 -7.65 5.40
N SER A 117 13.86 -7.32 6.55
CA SER A 117 14.68 -6.10 6.72
C SER A 117 16.08 -6.25 6.13
N GLY A 118 16.56 -7.48 5.95
CA GLY A 118 17.93 -7.76 5.51
C GLY A 118 18.93 -7.86 6.67
N ASP A 119 18.46 -7.77 7.92
CA ASP A 119 19.33 -7.94 9.10
C ASP A 119 19.80 -9.39 9.29
N ILE A 120 19.05 -10.35 8.73
CA ILE A 120 19.46 -11.75 8.59
C ILE A 120 19.43 -12.11 7.11
N TRP A 121 20.45 -12.83 6.64
CA TRP A 121 20.55 -13.31 5.27
C TRP A 121 20.89 -14.80 5.22
N VAL A 122 20.61 -15.41 4.07
CA VAL A 122 20.84 -16.82 3.80
C VAL A 122 22.02 -16.97 2.85
N GLN A 123 23.04 -17.72 3.27
CA GLN A 123 24.19 -17.97 2.41
C GLN A 123 23.77 -18.71 1.13
N GLY A 124 24.09 -18.11 -0.04
CA GLY A 124 23.75 -18.67 -1.35
C GLY A 124 22.38 -18.27 -1.91
N SER A 125 21.62 -17.42 -1.19
CA SER A 125 20.38 -16.84 -1.69
C SER A 125 20.65 -15.58 -2.51
N LEU A 126 19.97 -15.46 -3.66
CA LEU A 126 19.98 -14.23 -4.47
C LEU A 126 18.99 -13.18 -3.96
N GLN A 127 17.94 -13.62 -3.26
CA GLN A 127 16.87 -12.75 -2.76
C GLN A 127 17.11 -12.30 -1.31
N PHE A 128 17.76 -13.15 -0.51
CA PHE A 128 18.08 -12.90 0.89
C PHE A 128 19.60 -12.89 1.05
N LYS A 129 20.27 -12.01 0.30
CA LYS A 129 21.73 -11.80 0.36
C LYS A 129 22.03 -10.68 1.37
N ASP A 130 23.27 -10.63 1.84
CA ASP A 130 23.75 -9.52 2.64
C ASP A 130 23.54 -8.20 1.87
N PHE A 131 23.07 -7.16 2.56
CA PHE A 131 22.90 -5.84 1.96
C PHE A 131 24.25 -5.27 1.50
N GLU A 132 25.32 -5.49 2.27
CA GLU A 132 26.66 -5.00 1.94
C GLU A 132 27.20 -5.63 0.64
N ASP A 133 26.77 -6.86 0.32
CA ASP A 133 27.16 -7.57 -0.90
C ASP A 133 26.55 -6.97 -2.19
N TYR A 134 25.54 -6.10 -2.08
CA TYR A 134 25.02 -5.32 -3.21
C TYR A 134 25.76 -3.99 -3.39
N LEU A 135 26.46 -3.53 -2.36
CA LEU A 135 27.17 -2.27 -2.38
C LEU A 135 28.59 -2.46 -2.94
N VAL A 136 29.16 -1.37 -3.43
CA VAL A 136 30.60 -1.35 -3.71
C VAL A 136 31.33 -1.40 -2.37
N PRO A 137 32.26 -2.37 -2.15
CA PRO A 137 33.02 -2.45 -0.91
C PRO A 137 33.68 -1.11 -0.59
N GLN A 138 33.71 -0.73 0.69
CA GLN A 138 34.17 0.61 1.10
C GLN A 138 35.61 0.91 0.63
N GLU A 139 36.49 -0.10 0.63
CA GLU A 139 37.86 0.02 0.11
C GLU A 139 37.88 0.32 -1.39
N LYS A 140 37.04 -0.38 -2.16
CA LYS A 140 36.90 -0.16 -3.59
C LYS A 140 36.28 1.21 -3.86
N PHE A 141 35.26 1.61 -3.11
CA PHE A 141 34.66 2.94 -3.20
C PHE A 141 35.68 4.05 -2.89
N ALA A 142 36.50 3.88 -1.84
CA ALA A 142 37.55 4.83 -1.48
C ALA A 142 38.59 4.97 -2.60
N SER A 143 39.01 3.86 -3.20
CA SER A 143 39.93 3.87 -4.35
C SER A 143 39.34 4.59 -5.56
N LEU A 144 38.08 4.31 -5.92
CA LEU A 144 37.37 4.95 -7.03
C LEU A 144 37.13 6.45 -6.79
N LYS A 145 36.89 6.84 -5.53
CA LYS A 145 36.74 8.25 -5.15
C LYS A 145 38.07 9.02 -5.31
N LEU A 146 39.19 8.40 -4.94
CA LEU A 146 40.52 8.99 -5.10
C LEU A 146 40.95 9.06 -6.57
N SER A 147 40.58 8.08 -7.39
CA SER A 147 40.89 8.08 -8.83
C SER A 147 39.94 8.94 -9.67
N ALA A 148 38.88 9.50 -9.07
CA ALA A 148 37.82 10.25 -9.77
C ALA A 148 37.14 9.47 -10.92
N GLU A 149 37.17 8.13 -10.86
CA GLU A 149 36.58 7.23 -11.87
C GLU A 149 35.20 6.69 -11.46
N LEU A 150 34.53 7.36 -10.51
CA LEU A 150 33.18 6.99 -10.13
C LEU A 150 32.25 7.18 -11.35
N PRO A 151 31.46 6.16 -11.74
CA PRO A 151 30.52 6.25 -12.86
C PRO A 151 29.28 7.04 -12.46
N LEU A 152 29.47 8.29 -12.03
CA LEU A 152 28.42 9.22 -11.65
C LEU A 152 28.45 10.37 -12.66
N ALA A 153 27.32 10.63 -13.31
CA ALA A 153 27.17 11.76 -14.24
C ALA A 153 27.10 13.13 -13.51
N VAL A 154 27.46 13.16 -12.23
CA VAL A 154 27.28 14.29 -11.32
C VAL A 154 28.64 14.64 -10.71
N ALA A 155 28.89 15.93 -10.49
CA ALA A 155 30.08 16.40 -9.79
C ALA A 155 30.24 15.68 -8.44
N THR A 156 31.44 15.15 -8.18
CA THR A 156 31.74 14.38 -6.97
C THR A 156 31.89 15.27 -5.73
N ASP A 157 32.04 16.58 -5.93
CA ASP A 157 32.04 17.59 -4.88
C ASP A 157 30.60 18.04 -4.59
N CYS A 158 30.17 17.82 -3.35
CA CYS A 158 28.84 18.15 -2.87
C CYS A 158 28.59 19.66 -2.88
N ASP A 159 29.57 20.46 -2.44
CA ASP A 159 29.39 21.90 -2.32
C ASP A 159 29.34 22.55 -3.70
N GLN A 160 30.20 22.10 -4.62
CA GLN A 160 30.16 22.55 -6.01
C GLN A 160 28.86 22.13 -6.70
N TYR A 161 28.41 20.89 -6.50
CA TYR A 161 27.14 20.43 -7.07
C TYR A 161 25.94 21.24 -6.57
N LEU A 162 25.88 21.51 -5.26
CA LEU A 162 24.83 22.33 -4.67
C LEU A 162 24.88 23.76 -5.19
N HIS A 163 26.06 24.35 -5.29
CA HIS A 163 26.24 25.68 -5.86
C HIS A 163 25.74 25.73 -7.30
N ASP A 164 26.17 24.82 -8.17
CA ASP A 164 25.75 24.77 -9.57
C ASP A 164 24.24 24.60 -9.72
N ARG A 165 23.62 23.75 -8.88
CA ARG A 165 22.16 23.54 -8.87
C ARG A 165 21.40 24.76 -8.38
N LEU A 166 21.90 25.44 -7.34
CA LEU A 166 21.30 26.68 -6.85
C LEU A 166 21.42 27.80 -7.88
N THR A 167 22.59 27.99 -8.49
CA THR A 167 22.78 28.99 -9.54
C THR A 167 21.90 28.72 -10.76
N LEU A 168 21.77 27.44 -11.16
CA LEU A 168 20.85 27.05 -12.23
C LEU A 168 19.40 27.39 -11.85
N LEU A 169 18.98 27.07 -10.63
CA LEU A 169 17.64 27.38 -10.12
C LEU A 169 17.39 28.88 -10.12
N GLU A 170 18.31 29.68 -9.58
CA GLU A 170 18.21 31.15 -9.55
C GLU A 170 18.11 31.73 -10.97
N THR A 171 18.90 31.22 -11.91
CA THR A 171 18.87 31.65 -13.32
C THR A 171 17.53 31.32 -13.98
N GLN A 172 17.01 30.11 -13.74
CA GLN A 172 15.70 29.70 -14.26
C GLN A 172 14.56 30.49 -13.64
N LEU A 173 14.60 30.73 -12.32
CA LEU A 173 13.62 31.56 -11.63
C LEU A 173 13.64 33.01 -12.13
N ALA A 174 14.82 33.60 -12.35
CA ALA A 174 14.94 34.93 -12.93
C ALA A 174 14.36 34.98 -14.35
N THR A 175 14.60 33.94 -15.15
CA THR A 175 14.06 33.80 -16.51
C THR A 175 12.53 33.68 -16.49
N ILE A 176 11.99 32.81 -15.64
CA ILE A 176 10.54 32.63 -15.45
C ILE A 176 9.91 33.93 -14.96
N ASN A 177 10.51 34.62 -13.99
CA ASN A 177 9.98 35.89 -13.47
C ASN A 177 9.93 36.98 -14.56
N ARG A 178 10.96 37.06 -15.42
CA ARG A 178 10.94 37.96 -16.59
C ARG A 178 9.82 37.61 -17.57
N MET A 179 9.61 36.32 -17.85
CA MET A 179 8.57 35.84 -18.77
C MET A 179 7.17 36.01 -18.18
N ALA A 180 7.03 35.83 -16.87
CA ALA A 180 5.81 36.08 -16.12
C ALA A 180 5.38 37.56 -16.21
N LEU A 181 6.31 38.49 -15.99
CA LEU A 181 6.06 39.92 -16.14
C LEU A 181 5.69 40.33 -17.58
N ALA A 182 6.22 39.62 -18.58
CA ALA A 182 5.90 39.81 -19.99
C ALA A 182 4.62 39.06 -20.43
N ASN A 183 3.99 38.28 -19.53
CA ASN A 183 2.87 37.39 -19.81
C ASN A 183 3.12 36.41 -20.99
N ASP A 184 4.36 35.98 -21.14
CA ASP A 184 4.87 35.14 -22.23
C ASP A 184 5.38 33.79 -21.71
N LEU A 185 4.77 33.29 -20.62
CA LEU A 185 5.09 31.99 -20.07
C LEU A 185 4.46 30.90 -20.95
N PRO A 186 5.27 29.99 -21.54
CA PRO A 186 4.73 28.83 -22.22
C PRO A 186 4.06 27.93 -21.19
N ASP A 187 2.83 27.50 -21.49
CA ASP A 187 2.05 26.55 -20.70
C ASP A 187 1.76 26.93 -19.24
N ALA A 188 1.90 28.21 -18.88
CA ALA A 188 1.54 28.69 -17.55
C ALA A 188 1.00 30.13 -17.58
N ILE A 189 -0.08 30.38 -16.85
CA ILE A 189 -0.65 31.72 -16.67
C ILE A 189 -0.68 32.05 -15.18
N ILE A 190 -0.17 33.23 -14.81
CA ILE A 190 -0.27 33.73 -13.45
C ILE A 190 -1.52 34.61 -13.35
N THR A 191 -2.55 34.10 -12.69
CA THR A 191 -3.80 34.82 -12.40
C THR A 191 -3.85 35.26 -10.93
N GLU A 192 -4.76 36.17 -10.56
CA GLU A 192 -4.95 36.61 -9.16
C GLU A 192 -5.28 35.46 -8.18
N SER A 193 -5.81 34.35 -8.70
CA SER A 193 -6.12 33.12 -7.95
C SER A 193 -4.96 32.11 -7.88
N GLY A 194 -3.81 32.39 -8.51
CA GLY A 194 -2.61 31.56 -8.47
C GLY A 194 -2.05 31.17 -9.85
N LEU A 195 -1.07 30.27 -9.83
CA LEU A 195 -0.38 29.73 -11.00
C LEU A 195 -1.23 28.61 -11.64
N LYS A 196 -1.70 28.83 -12.87
CA LYS A 196 -2.37 27.80 -13.67
C LYS A 196 -1.37 27.24 -14.69
N ILE A 197 -0.92 26.02 -14.46
CA ILE A 197 -0.07 25.27 -15.40
C ILE A 197 -0.99 24.47 -16.32
N THR A 198 -0.82 24.58 -17.63
CA THR A 198 -1.49 23.74 -18.62
C THR A 198 -1.05 22.28 -18.40
N PRO A 199 -1.98 21.31 -18.35
CA PRO A 199 -1.62 19.91 -18.25
C PRO A 199 -0.62 19.53 -19.35
N LEU A 200 0.43 18.78 -19.00
CA LEU A 200 1.35 18.27 -20.02
C LEU A 200 0.56 17.37 -20.99
N ASP A 201 0.63 17.68 -22.27
CA ASP A 201 0.16 16.76 -23.30
C ASP A 201 0.97 15.47 -23.22
N ALA A 202 0.27 14.34 -23.33
CA ALA A 202 0.90 13.04 -23.30
C ALA A 202 1.86 12.93 -24.47
N ALA A 203 3.16 12.88 -24.19
CA ALA A 203 4.22 12.65 -25.17
C ALA A 203 4.22 11.19 -25.64
N VAL A 204 3.09 10.72 -26.19
CA VAL A 204 2.98 9.41 -26.83
C VAL A 204 3.52 9.58 -28.25
N PRO A 205 4.59 8.88 -28.64
CA PRO A 205 5.05 8.89 -30.03
C PRO A 205 3.90 8.46 -30.95
N GLU A 206 3.72 9.11 -32.10
CA GLU A 206 2.62 8.81 -33.03
C GLU A 206 2.55 7.30 -33.38
N THR A 207 3.71 6.64 -33.50
CA THR A 207 3.81 5.19 -33.74
C THR A 207 3.20 4.33 -32.62
N ALA A 208 3.24 4.81 -31.38
CA ALA A 208 2.62 4.11 -30.24
C ALA A 208 1.11 4.33 -30.23
N GLN A 209 0.63 5.50 -30.65
CA GLN A 209 -0.80 5.76 -30.81
C GLN A 209 -1.40 4.89 -31.94
N GLU A 210 -0.71 4.77 -33.08
CA GLU A 210 -1.12 3.89 -34.17
C GLU A 210 -1.24 2.42 -33.71
N LEU A 211 -0.31 1.94 -32.89
CA LEU A 211 -0.34 0.58 -32.35
C LEU A 211 -1.49 0.39 -31.35
N ILE A 212 -1.77 1.40 -30.52
CA ILE A 212 -2.91 1.39 -29.59
C ILE A 212 -4.21 1.29 -30.38
N ASP A 213 -4.37 2.08 -31.43
CA ASP A 213 -5.58 2.11 -32.25
C ASP A 213 -5.78 0.78 -33.00
N GLN A 214 -4.70 0.20 -33.57
CA GLN A 214 -4.73 -1.12 -34.19
C GLN A 214 -5.10 -2.22 -33.20
N THR A 215 -4.53 -2.17 -31.98
CA THR A 215 -4.81 -3.16 -30.93
C THR A 215 -6.23 -3.02 -30.41
N ALA A 216 -6.72 -1.78 -30.27
CA ALA A 216 -8.09 -1.50 -29.86
C ALA A 216 -9.13 -1.99 -30.88
N MET A 217 -8.82 -1.95 -32.19
CA MET A 217 -9.67 -2.52 -33.23
C MET A 217 -9.76 -4.06 -33.19
N ILE A 218 -8.74 -4.73 -32.65
CA ILE A 218 -8.72 -6.19 -32.53
C ILE A 218 -9.50 -6.63 -31.28
N LEU A 219 -9.61 -5.78 -30.26
CA LEU A 219 -10.37 -6.08 -29.06
C LEU A 219 -11.89 -5.93 -29.31
N PRO A 220 -12.70 -6.89 -28.85
CA PRO A 220 -14.16 -6.74 -28.92
C PRO A 220 -14.61 -5.57 -28.04
N HIS A 221 -15.46 -4.70 -28.59
CA HIS A 221 -16.07 -3.58 -27.85
C HIS A 221 -17.19 -4.09 -26.94
N VAL A 222 -16.81 -4.74 -25.84
CA VAL A 222 -17.74 -5.20 -24.80
C VAL A 222 -17.97 -4.08 -23.79
N LYS A 223 -19.23 -3.88 -23.38
CA LYS A 223 -19.53 -2.96 -22.28
C LYS A 223 -18.88 -3.51 -21.01
N ILE A 224 -18.18 -2.66 -20.25
CA ILE A 224 -17.49 -3.06 -19.01
C ILE A 224 -18.42 -3.83 -18.06
N THR A 225 -19.71 -3.49 -18.03
CA THR A 225 -20.73 -4.19 -17.22
C THR A 225 -20.95 -5.64 -17.64
N GLU A 226 -20.91 -5.94 -18.94
CA GLU A 226 -21.08 -7.32 -19.46
C GLU A 226 -19.83 -8.16 -19.17
N LEU A 227 -18.65 -7.59 -19.37
CA LEU A 227 -17.38 -8.25 -19.01
C LEU A 227 -17.32 -8.57 -17.52
N MET A 228 -17.77 -7.64 -16.67
CA MET A 228 -17.82 -7.84 -15.22
C MET A 228 -18.81 -8.94 -14.82
N LEU A 229 -19.95 -9.05 -15.51
CA LEU A 229 -20.93 -10.12 -15.29
C LEU A 229 -20.39 -11.48 -15.73
N GLU A 230 -19.70 -11.55 -16.87
CA GLU A 230 -19.10 -12.78 -17.38
C GLU A 230 -17.97 -13.28 -16.46
N VAL A 231 -17.09 -12.38 -16.02
CA VAL A 231 -16.03 -12.70 -15.05
C VAL A 231 -16.64 -13.13 -13.70
N ASP A 232 -17.71 -12.49 -13.27
CA ASP A 232 -18.44 -12.90 -12.07
C ASP A 232 -19.08 -14.28 -12.19
N GLU A 233 -19.60 -14.63 -13.38
CA GLU A 233 -20.11 -15.97 -13.64
C GLU A 233 -19.01 -17.04 -13.56
N TRP A 234 -17.82 -16.75 -14.11
CA TRP A 234 -16.69 -17.69 -14.09
C TRP A 234 -16.06 -17.83 -12.70
N THR A 235 -15.97 -16.74 -11.96
CA THR A 235 -15.24 -16.70 -10.68
C THR A 235 -16.16 -16.84 -9.47
N GLY A 236 -17.47 -16.66 -9.64
CA GLY A 236 -18.45 -16.63 -8.55
C GLY A 236 -18.17 -15.55 -7.51
N PHE A 237 -17.46 -14.48 -7.90
CA PHE A 237 -16.88 -13.49 -6.99
C PHE A 237 -17.92 -12.80 -6.12
N THR A 238 -19.06 -12.41 -6.68
CA THR A 238 -20.19 -11.80 -5.97
C THR A 238 -20.79 -12.75 -4.94
N ARG A 239 -20.78 -14.07 -5.16
CA ARG A 239 -21.30 -15.04 -4.18
C ARG A 239 -20.49 -15.03 -2.88
N HIS A 240 -19.18 -14.79 -2.96
CA HIS A 240 -18.33 -14.73 -1.77
C HIS A 240 -18.54 -13.47 -0.92
N TRP A 241 -19.04 -12.37 -1.50
CA TRP A 241 -19.33 -11.12 -0.79
C TRP A 241 -20.80 -10.95 -0.41
N PHE A 242 -21.74 -11.34 -1.28
CA PHE A 242 -23.18 -11.12 -1.07
C PHE A 242 -23.88 -12.26 -0.29
N CYS A 243 -23.32 -13.48 -0.20
CA CYS A 243 -23.89 -14.54 0.64
C CYS A 243 -23.82 -14.25 2.15
N ARG A 244 -23.09 -13.22 2.58
CA ARG A 244 -23.04 -12.80 3.99
C ARG A 244 -24.14 -11.80 4.39
N ILE A 245 -24.88 -11.21 3.45
CA ILE A 245 -25.84 -10.13 3.74
C ILE A 245 -27.32 -10.59 3.75
N LYS A 246 -27.66 -11.78 3.23
CA LYS A 246 -29.03 -12.32 3.31
C LYS A 246 -29.10 -13.66 4.05
N ALA A 247 -29.03 -13.60 5.37
CA ALA A 247 -29.57 -14.63 6.26
C ALA A 247 -30.86 -14.19 6.97
N GLU A 248 -31.53 -13.12 6.51
CA GLU A 248 -32.89 -12.78 6.95
C GLU A 248 -33.82 -12.64 5.75
N LYS A 249 -34.84 -13.51 5.73
CA LYS A 249 -35.93 -13.50 4.75
C LYS A 249 -36.74 -12.21 4.91
N VAL A 250 -36.60 -11.27 3.97
CA VAL A 250 -37.62 -10.25 3.74
C VAL A 250 -38.50 -10.74 2.60
N LYS A 251 -39.76 -11.05 2.90
CA LYS A 251 -40.81 -11.28 1.90
C LYS A 251 -41.14 -9.94 1.27
N PHE A 252 -41.03 -9.83 -0.05
CA PHE A 252 -41.67 -8.76 -0.80
C PHE A 252 -42.96 -9.34 -1.38
N GLU A 253 -44.08 -8.82 -0.91
CA GLU A 253 -45.41 -9.02 -1.49
C GLU A 253 -45.53 -8.00 -2.64
N ALA A 254 -45.80 -8.47 -3.85
CA ALA A 254 -45.95 -7.62 -5.02
C ALA A 254 -47.38 -7.11 -5.08
N ASP A 255 -47.56 -5.79 -4.94
CA ASP A 255 -48.83 -5.13 -5.19
C ASP A 255 -48.88 -4.72 -6.67
N GLU A 256 -49.49 -5.58 -7.49
CA GLU A 256 -49.84 -5.30 -8.89
C GLU A 256 -51.07 -4.38 -8.91
N ASN A 257 -50.89 -3.06 -8.73
CA ASN A 257 -51.79 -2.01 -9.23
C ASN A 257 -51.35 -0.62 -8.75
N ALA A 258 -50.36 -0.01 -9.39
CA ALA A 258 -50.06 1.41 -9.15
C ALA A 258 -49.31 2.09 -10.29
N TRP A 259 -49.72 1.91 -11.55
CA TRP A 259 -49.33 2.85 -12.62
C TRP A 259 -50.49 3.04 -13.60
N PRO A 260 -51.00 4.27 -13.80
CA PRO A 260 -52.03 4.52 -14.80
C PRO A 260 -51.40 4.48 -16.20
N ARG A 261 -52.05 3.75 -17.09
CA ARG A 261 -51.93 3.92 -18.56
C ARG A 261 -52.71 5.17 -18.97
N ASP A 262 -52.24 5.80 -20.04
CA ASP A 262 -52.89 6.65 -21.06
C ASP A 262 -51.83 7.68 -21.52
N GLU A 263 -51.57 8.01 -22.79
CA GLU A 263 -52.20 7.74 -24.08
C GLU A 263 -51.18 8.10 -25.19
N GLU A 264 -51.43 7.62 -26.40
CA GLU A 264 -50.60 7.77 -27.62
C GLU A 264 -50.53 9.20 -28.21
N ASP A 265 -49.41 9.42 -28.92
CA ASP A 265 -49.10 10.32 -30.05
C ASP A 265 -50.14 11.34 -30.55
N THR A 266 -49.68 12.56 -30.86
CA THR A 266 -49.97 13.23 -32.15
C THR A 266 -49.01 14.40 -32.46
N ASP A 267 -48.33 14.26 -33.59
CA ASP A 267 -48.01 15.23 -34.66
C ASP A 267 -47.61 16.71 -34.38
N ALA A 268 -46.41 17.01 -34.91
CA ALA A 268 -46.10 18.05 -35.91
C ALA A 268 -46.02 19.56 -35.57
N THR A 269 -45.03 20.17 -36.25
CA THR A 269 -44.87 21.58 -36.69
C THR A 269 -43.99 22.57 -35.90
N ASN A 270 -42.78 22.78 -36.45
CA ASN A 270 -42.24 24.05 -37.00
C ASN A 270 -42.12 25.34 -36.17
N ASP A 271 -40.88 25.85 -36.16
CA ASP A 271 -40.43 27.22 -36.54
C ASP A 271 -40.24 28.35 -35.50
N ALA A 272 -39.12 29.05 -35.71
CA ALA A 272 -38.72 30.43 -35.40
C ALA A 272 -38.83 31.04 -33.97
N GLY A 273 -37.75 31.74 -33.55
CA GLY A 273 -37.90 32.81 -32.54
C GLY A 273 -36.64 33.28 -31.81
N THR A 274 -35.97 34.27 -32.38
CA THR A 274 -34.98 35.18 -31.78
C THR A 274 -35.39 35.77 -30.42
N GLY A 275 -34.42 36.05 -29.55
CA GLY A 275 -34.64 36.86 -28.34
C GLY A 275 -33.35 37.31 -27.63
N HIS A 276 -32.80 38.45 -28.07
CA HIS A 276 -31.87 39.28 -27.29
C HIS A 276 -32.49 39.68 -25.94
N TYR A 277 -31.70 39.70 -24.86
CA TYR A 277 -31.92 40.59 -23.73
C TYR A 277 -30.59 41.20 -23.25
N GLN A 278 -30.42 42.49 -23.54
CA GLN A 278 -29.56 43.44 -22.83
C GLN A 278 -30.35 44.06 -21.66
N GLY A 279 -29.61 44.55 -20.65
CA GLY A 279 -30.10 45.49 -19.62
C GLY A 279 -29.51 45.14 -18.25
N SER A 280 -28.46 45.83 -17.76
CA SER A 280 -28.52 47.08 -16.96
C SER A 280 -29.19 46.83 -15.60
N GLU A 281 -28.75 47.29 -14.44
CA GLU A 281 -27.78 48.30 -13.98
C GLU A 281 -27.70 48.07 -12.45
N ALA A 282 -26.52 48.12 -11.86
CA ALA A 282 -26.07 49.17 -10.94
C ALA A 282 -26.65 49.20 -9.51
N ALA A 283 -25.70 49.16 -8.57
CA ALA A 283 -25.56 49.98 -7.36
C ALA A 283 -26.59 49.85 -6.21
N ALA A 284 -26.08 49.40 -5.06
CA ALA A 284 -26.24 50.11 -3.79
C ALA A 284 -25.09 49.79 -2.83
N LEU A 285 -24.40 50.84 -2.42
CA LEU A 285 -23.37 50.92 -1.38
C LEU A 285 -24.02 51.10 0.02
N SER A 286 -23.18 50.94 1.04
CA SER A 286 -23.24 51.46 2.42
C SER A 286 -24.17 50.78 3.44
N ALA A 287 -23.59 50.01 4.37
CA ALA A 287 -23.09 50.50 5.67
C ALA A 287 -22.10 49.48 6.27
#